data_AF-A0A850BF67-F1
#
_entry.id   AF-A0A850BF67-F1
#
_cell.length_a   1.000
_cell.length_b   1.000
_cell.length_c   1.000
_cell.angle_alpha   90.00
_cell.angle_beta   90.00
_cell.angle_gamma   90.00
#
_symmetry.space_group_name_H-M   'P 1'
#
loop_
_entity.id
_entity.type
_entity.pdbx_description
1 polymer ?
#
loop_
_entity_poly.entity_id
_entity_poly.type
_entity_poly.pdbx_seq_one_letter_code
_entity_poly.pdbx_strand_id
1 'polypeptide(L)'
;MIESALHDDPALAHYHWLSSKVLPTDEHRKMLHEMLSDPEQIQKVKMDLLASTESAFSKESEGKRMLCVEFLTDAIAWSENPEIDLVREAIEDVLFAQNISEAMPEDLARSLAGDKVELFTQVLHASPEQASILADRARGKEVEPLLVYAKNTYVREINAMRADELGP
;
A
#
# COMPACT_ATOMS: atom_id res chain seq x y z
N MET A 1 -19.47 1.35 3.92
CA MET A 1 -18.18 1.10 4.62
C MET A 1 -17.11 1.99 4.05
N ILE A 2 -16.81 1.88 2.76
CA ILE A 2 -15.92 2.84 2.05
C ILE A 2 -16.61 4.20 1.87
N GLU A 3 -17.93 4.23 1.64
CA GLU A 3 -18.68 5.47 1.36
C GLU A 3 -18.57 6.58 2.41
N SER A 4 -18.45 6.28 3.72
CA SER A 4 -18.24 7.34 4.73
C SER A 4 -16.77 7.77 4.81
N ALA A 5 -15.83 6.84 4.67
CA ALA A 5 -14.39 7.15 4.55
C ALA A 5 -14.10 8.07 3.36
N LEU A 6 -14.86 7.95 2.27
CA LEU A 6 -14.76 8.79 1.08
C LEU A 6 -15.42 10.16 1.23
N HIS A 7 -16.38 10.32 2.14
CA HIS A 7 -17.10 11.58 2.31
C HIS A 7 -16.17 12.71 2.78
N ASP A 8 -15.21 12.39 3.65
CA ASP A 8 -14.33 13.37 4.28
C ASP A 8 -13.01 13.57 3.50
N ASP A 9 -12.83 12.86 2.38
CA ASP A 9 -11.63 12.89 1.55
C ASP A 9 -11.98 12.90 0.05
N PRO A 10 -12.29 14.08 -0.53
CA PRO A 10 -12.70 14.19 -1.91
C PRO A 10 -11.66 13.65 -2.91
N ALA A 11 -10.38 13.75 -2.58
CA ALA A 11 -9.31 13.25 -3.44
C ALA A 11 -9.28 11.72 -3.45
N LEU A 12 -9.37 11.07 -2.29
CA LEU A 12 -9.43 9.61 -2.22
C LEU A 12 -10.73 9.06 -2.84
N ALA A 13 -11.84 9.80 -2.74
CA ALA A 13 -13.09 9.46 -3.41
C ALA A 13 -12.97 9.52 -4.92
N HIS A 14 -12.30 10.56 -5.44
CA HIS A 14 -12.06 10.70 -6.86
C HIS A 14 -11.11 9.62 -7.40
N TYR A 15 -10.07 9.29 -6.63
CA TYR A 15 -9.18 8.17 -6.93
C TYR A 15 -9.98 6.86 -7.02
N HIS A 16 -10.77 6.52 -6.01
CA HIS A 16 -11.57 5.30 -5.99
C HIS A 16 -12.55 5.23 -7.19
N TRP A 17 -13.15 6.37 -7.55
CA TRP A 17 -14.01 6.45 -8.73
C TRP A 17 -13.25 6.23 -10.05
N LEU A 18 -12.01 6.70 -10.17
CA LEU A 18 -11.16 6.49 -11.35
C LEU A 18 -10.64 5.05 -11.42
N SER A 19 -10.12 4.50 -10.32
CA SER A 19 -9.53 3.16 -10.26
C SER A 19 -10.57 2.05 -10.44
N SER A 20 -11.82 2.29 -10.04
CA SER A 20 -12.93 1.33 -10.22
C SER A 20 -13.53 1.30 -11.64
N LYS A 21 -13.04 2.11 -12.59
CA LYS A 21 -13.55 2.12 -13.97
C LYS A 21 -13.16 0.83 -14.70
N VAL A 22 -14.17 0.05 -15.09
CA VAL A 22 -13.97 -1.17 -15.91
C VAL A 22 -13.36 -0.85 -17.28
N LEU A 23 -13.75 0.26 -17.89
CA LEU A 23 -13.23 0.74 -19.18
C LEU A 23 -12.87 2.22 -19.08
N PRO A 24 -11.68 2.56 -18.54
CA PRO A 24 -11.26 3.94 -18.44
C PRO A 24 -10.99 4.51 -19.85
N THR A 25 -11.41 5.75 -20.08
CA THR A 25 -11.04 6.51 -21.27
C THR A 25 -9.59 7.01 -21.13
N ASP A 26 -9.03 7.55 -22.20
CA ASP A 26 -7.70 8.18 -22.12
C ASP A 26 -7.69 9.36 -21.14
N GLU A 27 -8.79 10.13 -21.08
CA GLU A 27 -8.93 11.21 -20.11
C GLU A 27 -8.96 10.67 -18.68
N HIS A 28 -9.70 9.58 -18.41
CA HIS A 28 -9.69 8.97 -17.07
C HIS A 28 -8.29 8.48 -16.68
N ARG A 29 -7.54 7.87 -17.61
CA ARG A 29 -6.16 7.45 -17.37
C ARG A 29 -5.25 8.64 -17.08
N LYS A 30 -5.39 9.72 -17.85
CA LYS A 30 -4.65 10.97 -17.63
C LYS A 30 -4.93 11.57 -16.26
N MET A 31 -6.21 11.66 -15.87
CA MET A 31 -6.60 12.15 -14.55
C MET A 31 -6.05 11.27 -13.43
N LEU A 32 -6.09 9.94 -13.59
CA LEU A 32 -5.52 9.03 -12.61
C LEU A 32 -4.01 9.24 -12.48
N HIS A 33 -3.28 9.31 -13.59
CA HIS A 33 -1.84 9.57 -13.57
C HIS A 33 -1.50 10.92 -12.93
N GLU A 34 -2.24 11.99 -13.26
CA GLU A 34 -2.09 13.30 -12.61
C GLU A 34 -2.19 13.16 -11.09
N MET A 35 -3.19 12.42 -10.59
CA MET A 35 -3.34 12.17 -9.15
C MET A 35 -2.21 11.32 -8.56
N LEU A 36 -1.79 10.24 -9.24
CA LEU A 36 -0.72 9.35 -8.77
C LEU A 36 0.67 10.00 -8.81
N SER A 37 0.81 11.12 -9.52
CA SER A 37 2.02 11.96 -9.56
C SER A 37 1.90 13.27 -8.80
N ASP A 38 0.81 13.49 -8.04
CA ASP A 38 0.66 14.72 -7.25
C ASP A 38 1.42 14.59 -5.92
N PRO A 39 2.50 15.36 -5.68
CA PRO A 39 3.28 15.27 -4.46
C PRO A 39 2.47 15.55 -3.19
N GLU A 40 1.50 16.46 -3.24
CA GLU A 40 0.67 16.78 -2.08
C GLU A 40 -0.22 15.60 -1.72
N GLN A 41 -0.79 14.95 -2.74
CA GLN A 41 -1.62 13.76 -2.55
C GLN A 41 -0.81 12.57 -2.02
N ILE A 42 0.40 12.34 -2.54
CA ILE A 42 1.30 11.28 -2.05
C ILE A 42 1.64 11.50 -0.57
N GLN A 43 1.99 12.73 -0.19
CA GLN A 43 2.28 13.05 1.22
C GLN A 43 1.06 12.90 2.11
N LYS A 44 -0.12 13.31 1.63
CA LYS A 44 -1.37 13.14 2.38
C LYS A 44 -1.67 11.65 2.62
N VAL A 45 -1.57 10.82 1.59
CA VAL A 45 -1.78 9.36 1.67
C VAL A 45 -0.79 8.71 2.63
N LYS A 46 0.48 9.08 2.57
CA LYS A 46 1.50 8.68 3.55
C LYS A 46 1.08 9.04 4.97
N MET A 47 0.63 10.28 5.20
CA MET A 47 0.20 10.71 6.54
C MET A 47 -1.01 9.96 7.06
N ASP A 48 -1.97 9.66 6.18
CA ASP A 48 -3.14 8.85 6.52
C ASP A 48 -2.74 7.41 6.90
N LEU A 49 -1.73 6.82 6.24
CA LEU A 49 -1.22 5.47 6.56
C LEU A 49 -0.33 5.39 7.80
N LEU A 50 0.33 6.49 8.16
CA LEU A 50 1.16 6.53 9.37
C LEU A 50 0.30 6.50 10.66
N ALA A 51 -1.01 6.77 10.55
CA ALA A 51 -2.08 6.41 11.49
C ALA A 51 -1.71 6.50 12.99
N SER A 52 -1.10 7.61 13.42
CA SER A 52 -0.65 7.78 14.81
C SER A 52 -1.78 8.10 15.80
N THR A 53 -3.03 8.22 15.33
CA THR A 53 -4.16 8.71 16.12
C THR A 53 -5.22 7.64 16.42
N GLU A 54 -5.13 6.45 15.83
CA GLU A 54 -6.11 5.37 16.07
C GLU A 54 -5.81 4.62 17.37
N SER A 55 -6.76 4.66 18.30
CA SER A 55 -6.69 3.93 19.58
C SER A 55 -7.51 2.63 19.59
N ALA A 56 -8.39 2.45 18.60
CA ALA A 56 -9.24 1.28 18.45
C ALA A 56 -9.49 0.99 16.96
N PHE A 57 -9.73 -0.29 16.65
CA PHE A 57 -10.09 -0.72 15.32
C PHE A 57 -11.43 -0.12 14.89
N SER A 58 -11.49 0.38 13.66
CA SER A 58 -12.72 0.81 13.01
C SER A 58 -12.69 0.39 11.54
N LYS A 59 -13.82 -0.12 11.04
CA LYS A 59 -13.98 -0.54 9.64
C LYS A 59 -13.88 0.64 8.67
N GLU A 60 -14.24 1.83 9.13
CA GLU A 60 -14.14 3.06 8.36
C GLU A 60 -12.68 3.47 8.17
N SER A 61 -11.91 3.49 9.26
CA SER A 61 -10.48 3.78 9.22
C SER A 61 -9.71 2.74 8.40
N GLU A 62 -10.01 1.45 8.59
CA GLU A 62 -9.46 0.37 7.77
C GLU A 62 -9.80 0.58 6.29
N GLY A 63 -11.05 0.89 5.96
CA GLY A 63 -11.47 1.17 4.58
C GLY A 63 -10.71 2.35 3.96
N LYS A 64 -10.44 3.41 4.74
CA LYS A 64 -9.62 4.54 4.28
C LYS A 64 -8.19 4.11 4.01
N ARG A 65 -7.54 3.40 4.96
CA ARG A 65 -6.16 2.93 4.80
C ARG A 65 -6.02 1.97 3.61
N MET A 66 -7.00 1.09 3.39
CA MET A 66 -7.01 0.20 2.23
C MET A 66 -6.95 0.99 0.92
N LEU A 67 -7.75 2.05 0.75
CA LEU A 67 -7.67 2.91 -0.44
C LEU A 67 -6.34 3.67 -0.54
N CYS A 68 -5.75 4.06 0.60
CA CYS A 68 -4.42 4.66 0.62
C CYS A 68 -3.32 3.67 0.19
N VAL A 69 -3.42 2.41 0.60
CA VAL A 69 -2.53 1.32 0.15
C VAL A 69 -2.70 1.09 -1.35
N GLU A 70 -3.94 1.01 -1.85
CA GLU A 70 -4.25 0.88 -3.28
C GLU A 70 -3.65 2.06 -4.08
N PHE A 71 -3.78 3.30 -3.58
CA PHE A 71 -3.21 4.48 -4.21
C PHE A 71 -1.68 4.36 -4.39
N LEU A 72 -0.94 4.04 -3.32
CA LEU A 72 0.51 3.89 -3.41
C LEU A 72 0.91 2.67 -4.27
N THR A 73 0.07 1.63 -4.30
CA THR A 73 0.25 0.43 -5.14
C THR A 73 0.15 0.78 -6.62
N ASP A 74 -0.87 1.52 -7.02
CA ASP A 74 -1.02 1.97 -8.40
C ASP A 74 0.11 2.93 -8.79
N ALA A 75 0.49 3.81 -7.86
CA ALA A 75 1.56 4.79 -8.08
C ALA A 75 2.93 4.13 -8.29
N ILE A 76 3.26 3.06 -7.54
CA ILE A 76 4.52 2.33 -7.69
C ILE A 76 4.50 1.39 -8.91
N ALA A 77 3.34 0.87 -9.30
CA ALA A 77 3.18 0.03 -10.48
C ALA A 77 3.29 0.81 -11.80
N TRP A 78 2.99 2.11 -11.79
CA TRP A 78 3.15 2.98 -12.95
C TRP A 78 4.63 3.30 -13.22
N SER A 79 5.23 2.55 -14.14
CA SER A 79 6.67 2.65 -14.46
C SER A 79 7.16 4.02 -14.98
N GLU A 80 6.26 4.88 -15.46
CA GLU A 80 6.57 6.22 -15.97
C GLU A 80 6.18 7.33 -14.98
N ASN A 81 5.86 6.98 -13.72
CA ASN A 81 5.50 7.96 -12.71
C ASN A 81 6.69 8.93 -12.47
N PRO A 82 6.54 10.25 -12.74
CA PRO A 82 7.63 11.20 -12.55
C PRO A 82 8.04 11.35 -11.07
N GLU A 83 7.15 11.02 -10.14
CA GLU A 83 7.36 11.12 -8.69
C GLU A 83 7.64 9.75 -8.05
N ILE A 84 8.16 8.78 -8.82
CA ILE A 84 8.40 7.42 -8.34
C ILE A 84 9.28 7.35 -7.09
N ASP A 85 10.26 8.26 -6.97
CA ASP A 85 11.13 8.31 -5.80
C ASP A 85 10.39 8.80 -4.55
N LEU A 86 9.46 9.75 -4.71
CA LEU A 86 8.59 10.21 -3.62
C LEU A 86 7.62 9.10 -3.17
N VAL A 87 7.09 8.32 -4.13
CA VAL A 87 6.24 7.15 -3.84
C VAL A 87 7.03 6.10 -3.06
N ARG A 88 8.26 5.80 -3.48
CA ARG A 88 9.14 4.85 -2.78
C ARG A 88 9.46 5.31 -1.37
N GLU A 89 9.78 6.59 -1.18
CA GLU A 89 10.01 7.18 0.14
C GLU A 89 8.76 7.06 1.02
N ALA A 90 7.58 7.38 0.48
CA ALA A 90 6.32 7.27 1.21
C ALA A 90 6.04 5.83 1.67
N ILE A 91 6.18 4.85 0.78
CA ILE A 91 6.03 3.43 1.12
C ILE A 91 7.04 3.03 2.20
N GLU A 92 8.31 3.41 2.02
CA GLU A 92 9.36 3.09 2.97
C GLU A 92 9.05 3.64 4.37
N ASP A 93 8.66 4.90 4.47
CA ASP A 93 8.30 5.52 5.74
C ASP A 93 7.15 4.80 6.42
N VAL A 94 6.11 4.41 5.66
CA VAL A 94 4.99 3.63 6.20
C VAL A 94 5.46 2.25 6.68
N LEU A 95 6.33 1.55 5.93
CA LEU A 95 6.87 0.25 6.34
C LEU A 95 7.64 0.37 7.65
N PHE A 96 8.56 1.33 7.74
CA PHE A 96 9.47 1.48 8.90
C PHE A 96 8.86 2.24 10.08
N ALA A 97 7.65 2.77 9.96
CA ALA A 97 6.96 3.44 11.05
C ALA A 97 6.77 2.52 12.27
N GLN A 98 7.12 3.05 13.45
CA GLN A 98 6.88 2.39 14.74
C GLN A 98 5.47 2.74 15.26
N ASN A 99 4.45 2.41 14.48
CA ASN A 99 3.05 2.72 14.77
C ASN A 99 2.23 1.48 15.18
N ILE A 100 2.89 0.36 15.49
CA ILE A 100 2.27 -0.86 16.05
C ILE A 100 2.95 -1.13 17.39
N SER A 101 2.16 -1.32 18.46
CA SER A 101 2.70 -1.58 19.80
C SER A 101 1.94 -2.71 20.50
N GLU A 102 2.57 -3.35 21.47
CA GLU A 102 1.96 -4.42 22.28
C GLU A 102 0.75 -3.96 23.10
N ALA A 103 0.64 -2.65 23.38
CA ALA A 103 -0.49 -2.07 24.10
C ALA A 103 -1.73 -1.84 23.22
N MET A 104 -1.59 -1.99 21.90
CA MET A 104 -2.66 -1.76 20.93
C MET A 104 -3.64 -2.94 20.90
N PRO A 105 -4.95 -2.71 20.68
CA PRO A 105 -5.90 -3.81 20.43
C PRO A 105 -5.45 -4.70 19.28
N GLU A 106 -5.58 -6.02 19.45
CA GLU A 106 -5.05 -7.01 18.49
C GLU A 106 -5.60 -6.81 17.06
N ASP A 107 -6.90 -6.50 16.92
CA ASP A 107 -7.50 -6.29 15.60
C ASP A 107 -6.95 -5.04 14.89
N LEU A 108 -6.65 -3.97 15.63
CA LEU A 108 -6.02 -2.78 15.06
C LEU A 108 -4.57 -3.06 14.67
N ALA A 109 -3.81 -3.74 15.54
CA ALA A 109 -2.44 -4.14 15.25
C ALA A 109 -2.35 -5.04 14.02
N ARG A 110 -3.30 -5.98 13.88
CA ARG A 110 -3.41 -6.87 12.72
C ARG A 110 -3.74 -6.09 11.44
N SER A 111 -4.68 -5.16 11.51
CA SER A 111 -5.06 -4.33 10.36
C SER A 111 -3.88 -3.48 9.86
N LEU A 112 -3.18 -2.78 10.77
CA LEU A 112 -1.98 -1.99 10.42
C LEU A 112 -0.81 -2.85 9.90
N ALA A 113 -0.63 -4.05 10.47
CA ALA A 113 0.35 -5.00 9.96
C ALA A 113 -0.02 -5.48 8.54
N GLY A 114 -1.31 -5.65 8.26
CA GLY A 114 -1.85 -5.96 6.94
C GLY A 114 -1.48 -4.90 5.91
N ASP A 115 -1.67 -3.62 6.23
CA ASP A 115 -1.32 -2.51 5.35
C ASP A 115 0.18 -2.53 4.97
N LYS A 116 1.07 -2.76 5.95
CA LYS A 116 2.53 -2.87 5.70
C LYS A 116 2.87 -4.09 4.84
N VAL A 117 2.24 -5.23 5.10
CA VAL A 117 2.46 -6.47 4.34
C VAL A 117 2.03 -6.30 2.88
N GLU A 118 0.88 -5.67 2.64
CA GLU A 118 0.39 -5.40 1.30
C GLU A 118 1.33 -4.47 0.55
N LEU A 119 1.69 -3.31 1.13
CA LEU A 119 2.62 -2.37 0.51
C LEU A 119 3.96 -3.04 0.14
N PHE A 120 4.54 -3.85 1.03
CA PHE A 120 5.80 -4.53 0.72
C PHE A 120 5.64 -5.60 -0.37
N THR A 121 4.49 -6.29 -0.41
CA THR A 121 4.17 -7.25 -1.48
C THR A 121 4.10 -6.54 -2.83
N GLN A 122 3.55 -5.33 -2.88
CA GLN A 122 3.50 -4.55 -4.10
C GLN A 122 4.88 -4.03 -4.54
N VAL A 123 5.76 -3.71 -3.58
CA VAL A 123 7.18 -3.44 -3.91
C VAL A 123 7.86 -4.69 -4.47
N LEU A 124 7.58 -5.88 -3.95
CA LEU A 124 8.10 -7.15 -4.51
C LEU A 124 7.67 -7.35 -5.97
N HIS A 125 6.43 -7.00 -6.31
CA HIS A 125 5.92 -7.05 -7.69
C HIS A 125 6.58 -5.99 -8.60
N ALA A 126 6.60 -4.74 -8.16
CA ALA A 126 7.05 -3.61 -8.99
C ALA A 126 8.57 -3.55 -9.14
N SER A 127 9.33 -3.86 -8.07
CA SER A 127 10.79 -3.79 -8.05
C SER A 127 11.38 -4.79 -7.03
N PRO A 128 11.65 -6.04 -7.46
CA PRO A 128 12.29 -7.04 -6.60
C PRO A 128 13.64 -6.59 -6.01
N GLU A 129 14.39 -5.76 -6.75
CA GLU A 129 15.66 -5.18 -6.30
C GLU A 129 15.44 -4.24 -5.11
N GLN A 130 14.50 -3.30 -5.23
CA GLN A 130 14.16 -2.38 -4.15
C GLN A 130 13.60 -3.13 -2.93
N ALA A 131 12.75 -4.14 -3.15
CA ALA A 131 12.27 -4.99 -2.06
C ALA A 131 13.41 -5.69 -1.31
N SER A 132 14.46 -6.12 -2.03
CA SER A 132 15.65 -6.72 -1.41
C SER A 132 16.41 -5.71 -0.55
N ILE A 133 16.58 -4.48 -1.03
CA ILE A 133 17.23 -3.39 -0.27
C ILE A 133 16.43 -3.09 1.02
N LEU A 134 15.11 -3.00 0.92
CA LEU A 134 14.24 -2.76 2.08
C LEU A 134 14.32 -3.92 3.09
N ALA A 135 14.32 -5.18 2.62
CA ALA A 135 14.49 -6.34 3.48
C ALA A 135 15.83 -6.35 4.22
N ASP A 136 16.93 -5.99 3.55
CA ASP A 136 18.24 -5.87 4.17
C ASP A 136 18.28 -4.74 5.22
N ARG A 137 17.61 -3.62 4.96
CA ARG A 137 17.48 -2.52 5.92
C ARG A 137 16.56 -2.81 7.09
N ALA A 138 15.64 -3.77 6.95
CA ALA A 138 14.76 -4.23 8.01
C ALA A 138 15.46 -5.18 8.98
N ARG A 139 16.57 -5.80 8.59
CA ARG A 139 17.28 -6.80 9.40
C ARG A 139 17.58 -6.28 10.81
N GLY A 140 17.12 -7.00 11.82
CA GLY A 140 17.24 -6.66 13.25
C GLY A 140 16.25 -5.60 13.77
N LYS A 141 15.30 -5.12 12.94
CA LYS A 141 14.27 -4.15 13.34
C LYS A 141 12.93 -4.85 13.57
N GLU A 142 12.02 -4.17 14.27
CA GLU A 142 10.68 -4.67 14.59
C GLU A 142 9.84 -5.05 13.36
N VAL A 143 10.05 -4.39 12.22
CA VAL A 143 9.34 -4.68 10.97
C VAL A 143 9.86 -5.94 10.23
N GLU A 144 11.06 -6.44 10.57
CA GLU A 144 11.69 -7.58 9.88
C GLU A 144 10.76 -8.80 9.76
N PRO A 145 10.10 -9.26 10.83
CA PRO A 145 9.25 -10.46 10.76
C PRO A 145 8.07 -10.28 9.79
N LEU A 146 7.52 -9.06 9.69
CA LEU A 146 6.44 -8.75 8.75
C LEU A 146 6.92 -8.81 7.31
N LEU A 147 8.08 -8.23 6.99
CA LEU A 147 8.61 -8.27 5.63
C LEU A 147 9.01 -9.69 5.21
N VAL A 148 9.57 -10.48 6.14
CA VAL A 148 9.87 -11.89 5.91
C VAL A 148 8.59 -12.69 5.65
N TYR A 149 7.54 -12.45 6.44
CA TYR A 149 6.24 -13.09 6.23
C TYR A 149 5.67 -12.76 4.84
N ALA A 150 5.62 -11.49 4.48
CA ALA A 150 5.13 -11.02 3.18
C ALA A 150 5.89 -11.68 2.02
N LYS A 151 7.23 -11.67 2.07
CA LYS A 151 8.08 -12.31 1.06
C LYS A 151 7.81 -13.81 0.92
N ASN A 152 7.66 -14.53 2.03
CA ASN A 152 7.40 -15.97 2.01
C ASN A 152 6.00 -16.29 1.44
N THR A 153 5.01 -15.44 1.70
CA THR A 153 3.67 -15.56 1.11
C THR A 153 3.72 -15.31 -0.39
N TYR A 154 4.32 -14.20 -0.82
CA TYR A 154 4.53 -13.88 -2.24
C TYR A 154 5.21 -15.03 -3.01
N VAL A 155 6.31 -15.58 -2.49
CA VAL A 155 7.02 -16.69 -3.15
C VAL A 155 6.15 -17.94 -3.28
N ARG A 156 5.34 -18.24 -2.26
CA ARG A 156 4.40 -19.38 -2.31
C ARG A 156 3.34 -19.18 -3.40
N GLU A 157 2.79 -17.99 -3.49
CA GLU A 157 1.77 -17.64 -4.50
C GLU A 157 2.33 -17.73 -5.92
N ILE A 158 3.50 -17.12 -6.18
CA ILE A 158 4.15 -17.20 -7.49
C ILE A 158 4.47 -18.65 -7.87
N ASN A 159 4.91 -19.48 -6.92
CA ASN A 159 5.19 -20.88 -7.18
C ASN A 159 3.90 -21.69 -7.46
N ALA A 160 2.81 -21.39 -6.78
CA ALA A 160 1.51 -22.01 -7.04
C ALA A 160 1.00 -21.65 -8.44
N MET A 161 1.05 -20.36 -8.81
CA MET A 161 0.67 -19.90 -10.16
C MET A 161 1.50 -20.58 -11.25
N ARG A 162 2.82 -20.69 -11.06
CA ARG A 162 3.69 -21.42 -12.00
C ARG A 162 3.39 -22.90 -12.09
N ALA A 163 3.01 -23.54 -10.98
CA ALA A 163 2.63 -24.96 -10.99
C ALA A 163 1.33 -25.18 -11.77
N ASP A 164 0.39 -24.25 -11.68
CA ASP A 164 -0.87 -24.27 -12.43
C ASP A 164 -0.67 -23.97 -13.93
N GLU A 165 0.26 -23.08 -14.28
CA GLU A 165 0.68 -22.83 -15.67
C GLU A 165 1.41 -24.03 -16.31
N LEU A 166 1.98 -24.92 -15.48
CA LEU A 166 2.79 -26.05 -15.90
C LEU A 166 2.07 -27.41 -15.81
N GLY A 167 0.75 -27.45 -15.60
CA GLY A 167 0.02 -28.73 -15.48
C GLY A 167 -1.30 -28.79 -16.25
N PRO A 168 -1.66 -29.95 -16.84
CA PRO A 168 -0.85 -31.00 -17.48
C PRO A 168 -0.57 -30.77 -18.98
#